data_AF-A0A8S2ZXZ3-F1
#
_entry.id   AF-A0A8S2ZXZ3-F1
#
_cell.length_a   1.000
_cell.length_b   1.000
_cell.length_c   1.000
_cell.angle_alpha   90.00
_cell.angle_beta   90.00
_cell.angle_gamma   90.00
#
_symmetry.space_group_name_H-M   'P 1'
#
loop_
_entity.id
_entity.type
_entity.pdbx_description
1 polymer ?
#
loop_
_entity_poly.entity_id
_entity_poly.type
_entity_poly.pdbx_seq_one_letter_code
_entity_poly.pdbx_strand_id
1 'polypeptide(L)'
;HGHKGKFVVEEGVDGELIEKPSYGSLVTHLRMLDQQELNGFKHIEPVSGYVMTTIVVEVRKYLNCLTRYLNEKENVAFVQRRIELLSELLNGDYDIVINCTGVQAKYVVPDDKVKPARGQVIRVNAPWIKCVYEFQTDHGLGYIIPQTDHVV
;
A
#
# COMPACT_ATOMS: atom_id res chain seq x y z
N HIS A 1 -3.38 5.10 -17.04
CA HIS A 1 -4.80 5.24 -16.69
C HIS A 1 -4.98 4.73 -15.26
N GLY A 2 -4.85 5.62 -14.27
CA GLY A 2 -5.02 5.26 -12.86
C GLY A 2 -6.50 5.05 -12.54
N HIS A 3 -6.82 3.97 -11.84
CA HIS A 3 -8.16 3.76 -11.29
C HIS A 3 -8.37 4.73 -10.13
N LYS A 4 -9.47 5.48 -10.15
CA LYS A 4 -9.87 6.41 -9.08
C LYS A 4 -10.46 5.59 -7.92
N GLY A 5 -9.65 5.25 -6.92
CA GLY A 5 -10.11 4.56 -5.71
C GLY A 5 -10.82 5.54 -4.77
N LYS A 6 -12.01 5.16 -4.30
CA LYS A 6 -12.83 5.86 -3.30
C LYS A 6 -13.11 4.93 -2.12
N PHE A 7 -13.11 5.50 -0.90
CA PHE A 7 -13.56 5.01 0.43
C PHE A 7 -12.50 4.48 1.41
N VAL A 8 -12.50 5.05 2.62
CA VAL A 8 -11.89 4.51 3.85
C VAL A 8 -13.02 4.42 4.87
N VAL A 9 -13.36 3.22 5.30
CA VAL A 9 -14.34 2.99 6.37
C VAL A 9 -13.54 2.68 7.62
N GLU A 10 -13.69 3.46 8.68
CA GLU A 10 -13.07 3.14 9.96
C GLU A 10 -14.19 2.74 10.90
N GLU A 11 -14.12 1.57 11.54
CA GLU A 11 -15.04 1.28 12.65
C GLU A 11 -14.85 2.36 13.72
N GLY A 12 -15.77 3.31 13.76
CA GLY A 12 -15.92 4.23 14.87
C GLY A 12 -16.92 3.64 15.86
N VAL A 13 -16.55 3.68 17.14
CA VAL A 13 -17.48 3.44 18.24
C VAL A 13 -18.52 4.56 18.23
N ASP A 14 -19.80 4.21 18.38
CA ASP A 14 -20.93 5.15 18.32
C ASP A 14 -20.64 6.49 19.00
N GLY A 15 -20.67 7.58 18.23
CA GLY A 15 -20.61 8.95 18.73
C GLY A 15 -19.22 9.55 18.96
N GLU A 16 -18.13 8.81 18.73
CA GLU A 16 -16.78 9.39 18.75
C GLU A 16 -16.40 10.03 17.41
N LEU A 17 -15.86 11.25 17.48
CA LEU A 17 -15.29 11.95 16.33
C LEU A 17 -14.09 11.15 15.83
N ILE A 18 -14.21 10.52 14.65
CA ILE A 18 -13.04 9.97 13.97
C ILE A 18 -12.09 11.12 13.65
N GLU A 19 -10.87 11.04 14.20
CA GLU A 19 -9.85 12.03 13.95
C GLU A 19 -9.57 12.12 12.44
N LYS A 20 -9.45 13.35 11.93
CA LYS A 20 -9.11 13.54 10.53
C LYS A 20 -7.74 12.91 10.25
N PRO A 21 -7.60 12.07 9.21
CA PRO A 21 -6.32 11.45 8.91
C PRO A 21 -5.22 12.48 8.69
N SER A 22 -4.02 12.21 9.22
CA SER A 22 -2.85 13.10 9.15
C SER A 22 -2.44 13.43 7.71
N TYR A 23 -2.69 12.51 6.77
CA TYR A 23 -2.45 12.68 5.34
C TYR A 23 -3.58 13.42 4.60
N GLY A 24 -4.58 13.95 5.32
CA GLY A 24 -5.79 14.49 4.73
C GLY A 24 -5.61 15.69 3.80
N SER A 25 -4.47 16.39 3.87
CA SER A 25 -4.11 17.48 2.95
C SER A 25 -3.48 17.00 1.64
N LEU A 26 -3.02 15.74 1.57
CA LEU A 26 -2.38 15.14 0.40
C LEU A 26 -3.40 14.49 -0.56
N VAL A 27 -4.57 14.18 -0.04
CA VAL A 27 -5.66 13.52 -0.78
C VAL A 27 -6.72 14.53 -1.21
N THR A 28 -7.47 14.19 -2.24
CA THR A 28 -8.52 15.09 -2.75
C THR A 28 -9.89 14.63 -2.28
N HIS A 29 -10.83 15.57 -2.16
CA HIS A 29 -12.23 15.30 -1.80
C HIS A 29 -12.41 14.54 -0.47
N LEU A 30 -11.50 14.74 0.49
CA LEU A 30 -11.64 14.16 1.82
C LEU A 30 -12.83 14.78 2.56
N ARG A 31 -13.79 13.94 2.94
CA ARG A 31 -14.93 14.31 3.78
C ARG A 31 -15.44 13.11 4.56
N MET A 32 -16.19 13.35 5.63
CA MET A 32 -16.95 12.31 6.31
C MET A 32 -17.96 11.66 5.36
N LEU A 33 -18.23 10.37 5.56
CA LEU A 33 -19.34 9.68 4.93
C LEU A 33 -20.66 10.31 5.39
N ASP A 34 -21.58 10.51 4.44
CA ASP A 34 -22.92 10.98 4.76
C ASP A 34 -23.86 9.82 5.14
N GLN A 35 -25.04 10.13 5.68
CA GLN A 35 -25.99 9.09 6.12
C GLN A 35 -26.44 8.17 4.98
N GLN A 36 -26.51 8.67 3.74
CA GLN A 36 -26.90 7.85 2.60
C GLN A 36 -25.80 6.86 2.22
N GLU A 37 -24.53 7.27 2.31
CA GLU A 37 -23.38 6.39 2.11
C GLU A 37 -23.25 5.35 3.23
N LEU A 38 -23.43 5.78 4.50
CA LEU A 38 -23.45 4.88 5.66
C LEU A 38 -24.56 3.83 5.55
N ASN A 39 -25.70 4.18 4.97
CA ASN A 39 -26.79 3.23 4.73
C ASN A 39 -26.39 2.04 3.82
N GLY A 40 -25.33 2.14 3.03
CA GLY A 40 -24.77 1.02 2.27
C GLY A 40 -24.08 -0.03 3.15
N PHE A 41 -23.74 0.33 4.38
CA PHE A 41 -22.96 -0.47 5.33
C PHE A 41 -23.77 -0.87 6.57
N LYS A 42 -25.10 -0.82 6.53
CA LYS A 42 -25.99 -1.18 7.65
C LYS A 42 -25.76 -2.57 8.25
N HIS A 43 -25.19 -3.47 7.47
CA HIS A 43 -24.91 -4.86 7.86
C HIS A 43 -23.66 -4.99 8.76
N ILE A 44 -22.93 -3.91 8.97
CA ILE A 44 -21.71 -3.83 9.79
C ILE A 44 -21.76 -2.65 10.78
N GLU A 45 -22.96 -2.21 11.19
CA GLU A 45 -23.12 -1.15 12.20
C GLU A 45 -22.61 -1.62 13.58
N PRO A 46 -21.99 -0.72 14.38
CA PRO A 46 -21.80 0.71 14.12
C PRO A 46 -20.64 1.00 13.14
N VAL A 47 -20.83 2.01 12.26
CA VAL A 47 -19.85 2.37 11.24
C VAL A 47 -19.77 3.88 11.05
N SER A 48 -18.56 4.40 10.88
CA SER A 48 -18.30 5.77 10.43
C SER A 48 -17.08 5.77 9.50
N GLY A 49 -16.67 6.91 8.96
CA GLY A 49 -15.49 6.93 8.09
C GLY A 49 -15.39 8.12 7.16
N TYR A 50 -14.39 8.07 6.30
CA TYR A 50 -14.05 9.11 5.35
C TYR A 50 -14.12 8.61 3.91
N VAL A 51 -14.69 9.41 3.02
CA VAL A 51 -14.46 9.25 1.58
C VAL A 51 -13.38 10.21 1.13
N MET A 52 -12.46 9.70 0.32
CA MET A 52 -11.43 10.47 -0.36
C MET A 52 -11.23 9.94 -1.78
N THR A 53 -10.49 10.68 -2.60
CA THR A 53 -10.00 10.22 -3.90
C THR A 53 -8.48 10.16 -3.87
N THR A 54 -7.93 8.98 -4.12
CA THR A 54 -6.49 8.69 -4.14
C THR A 54 -6.09 7.90 -5.40
N ILE A 55 -4.79 7.61 -5.53
CA ILE A 55 -4.19 6.86 -6.63
C ILE A 55 -3.83 5.46 -6.16
N VAL A 56 -4.31 4.44 -6.88
CA VAL A 56 -3.85 3.07 -6.70
C VAL A 56 -2.74 2.79 -7.70
N VAL A 57 -1.60 2.31 -7.20
CA VAL A 57 -0.46 1.88 -8.03
C VAL A 57 -0.43 0.36 -8.09
N GLU A 58 -0.60 -0.20 -9.28
CA GLU A 58 -0.36 -1.62 -9.51
C GLU A 58 1.15 -1.89 -9.55
N VAL A 59 1.71 -2.23 -8.39
CA VAL A 59 3.16 -2.35 -8.17
C VAL A 59 3.84 -3.24 -9.22
N ARG A 60 3.22 -4.36 -9.62
CA ARG A 60 3.79 -5.24 -10.68
C ARG A 60 3.98 -4.51 -12.01
N LYS A 61 3.01 -3.72 -12.44
CA LYS A 61 3.10 -2.94 -13.69
C LYS A 61 4.08 -1.78 -13.52
N TYR A 62 4.03 -1.11 -12.38
CA TYR A 62 4.92 0.00 -12.06
C TYR A 62 6.39 -0.42 -12.04
N LEU A 63 6.74 -1.50 -11.34
CA LEU A 63 8.11 -2.01 -11.28
C LEU A 63 8.62 -2.42 -12.66
N ASN A 64 7.79 -3.09 -13.48
CA ASN A 64 8.19 -3.42 -14.86
C ASN A 64 8.49 -2.18 -15.69
N CYS A 65 7.69 -1.11 -15.58
CA CYS A 65 7.96 0.14 -16.27
C CYS A 65 9.23 0.82 -15.73
N LEU A 66 9.42 0.86 -14.42
CA LEU A 66 10.59 1.47 -13.79
C LEU A 66 11.88 0.72 -14.16
N THR A 67 11.88 -0.61 -14.15
CA THR A 67 13.02 -1.42 -14.58
C THR A 67 13.40 -1.15 -16.03
N ARG A 68 12.41 -1.09 -16.96
CA ARG A 68 12.68 -0.73 -18.36
C ARG A 68 13.23 0.67 -18.50
N TYR A 69 12.65 1.65 -17.80
CA TYR A 69 13.13 3.03 -17.81
C TYR A 69 14.60 3.11 -17.37
N LEU A 70 14.94 2.50 -16.23
CA LEU A 70 16.30 2.53 -15.71
C LEU A 70 17.28 1.83 -16.65
N ASN A 71 16.90 0.68 -17.23
CA ASN A 71 17.79 -0.04 -18.11
C ASN A 71 17.98 0.64 -19.48
N GLU A 72 16.89 1.06 -20.13
CA GLU A 72 16.91 1.55 -21.51
C GLU A 72 17.21 3.05 -21.63
N LYS A 73 16.86 3.84 -20.61
CA LYS A 73 17.03 5.31 -20.63
C LYS A 73 18.21 5.78 -19.79
N GLU A 74 18.41 5.17 -18.64
CA GLU A 74 19.46 5.56 -17.69
C GLU A 74 20.70 4.64 -17.76
N ASN A 75 20.70 3.63 -18.66
CA ASN A 75 21.77 2.64 -18.82
C ASN A 75 22.16 1.92 -17.52
N VAL A 76 21.20 1.73 -16.60
CA VAL A 76 21.42 1.00 -15.35
C VAL A 76 21.54 -0.50 -15.63
N ALA A 77 22.65 -1.08 -15.20
CA ALA A 77 22.87 -2.52 -15.24
C ALA A 77 22.18 -3.22 -14.06
N PHE A 78 21.36 -4.22 -14.37
CA PHE A 78 20.74 -5.08 -13.36
C PHE A 78 21.53 -6.37 -13.21
N VAL A 79 22.05 -6.62 -12.02
CA VAL A 79 22.83 -7.82 -11.69
C VAL A 79 22.08 -8.66 -10.67
N GLN A 80 21.77 -9.90 -11.02
CA GLN A 80 21.19 -10.85 -10.08
C GLN A 80 22.30 -11.47 -9.24
N ARG A 81 22.40 -11.06 -7.98
CA ARG A 81 23.39 -11.55 -7.02
C ARG A 81 22.76 -11.64 -5.63
N ARG A 82 23.12 -12.68 -4.87
CA ARG A 82 22.81 -12.78 -3.44
C ARG A 82 23.94 -12.14 -2.64
N ILE A 83 23.56 -11.27 -1.71
CA ILE A 83 24.45 -10.54 -0.79
C ILE A 83 24.12 -11.06 0.60
N GLU A 84 25.09 -11.63 1.31
CA GLU A 84 24.85 -12.12 2.69
C GLU A 84 25.05 -10.99 3.70
N LEU A 85 26.04 -10.13 3.48
CA LEU A 85 26.37 -8.98 4.34
C LEU A 85 26.72 -7.78 3.47
N LEU A 86 26.20 -6.60 3.81
CA LEU A 86 26.46 -5.40 3.00
C LEU A 86 27.95 -5.03 2.93
N SER A 87 28.72 -5.42 3.95
CA SER A 87 30.17 -5.23 4.02
C SER A 87 30.93 -5.90 2.88
N GLU A 88 30.37 -6.93 2.22
CA GLU A 88 31.01 -7.57 1.08
C GLU A 88 31.14 -6.62 -0.13
N LEU A 89 30.30 -5.57 -0.19
CA LEU A 89 30.32 -4.56 -1.25
C LEU A 89 31.27 -3.40 -0.94
N LEU A 90 31.65 -3.22 0.34
CA LEU A 90 32.52 -2.11 0.77
C LEU A 90 33.97 -2.27 0.32
N ASN A 91 34.40 -3.49 0.02
CA ASN A 91 35.74 -3.79 -0.48
C ASN A 91 35.78 -3.88 -2.03
N GLY A 92 34.68 -3.55 -2.71
CA GLY A 92 34.58 -3.59 -4.17
C GLY A 92 34.69 -2.22 -4.83
N ASP A 93 34.36 -2.16 -6.12
CA ASP A 93 34.48 -0.97 -6.98
C ASP A 93 33.32 0.04 -6.83
N TYR A 94 32.65 0.10 -5.68
CA TYR A 94 31.49 0.98 -5.48
C TYR A 94 31.84 2.18 -4.61
N ASP A 95 31.68 3.39 -5.14
CA ASP A 95 31.86 4.63 -4.36
C ASP A 95 30.74 4.82 -3.33
N ILE A 96 29.51 4.44 -3.69
CA ILE A 96 28.32 4.62 -2.87
C ILE A 96 27.45 3.36 -2.97
N VAL A 97 27.00 2.87 -1.82
CA VAL A 97 26.05 1.77 -1.71
C VAL A 97 24.76 2.27 -1.08
N ILE A 98 23.64 2.12 -1.79
CA ILE A 98 22.30 2.45 -1.29
C ILE A 98 21.63 1.15 -0.85
N ASN A 99 21.39 1.00 0.46
CA ASN A 99 20.74 -0.20 1.00
C ASN A 99 19.21 -0.11 0.89
N CYS A 100 18.63 -0.88 -0.02
CA CYS A 100 17.18 -1.02 -0.21
C CYS A 100 16.68 -2.47 0.00
N THR A 101 17.29 -3.22 0.91
CA THR A 101 17.02 -4.67 1.13
C THR A 101 15.71 -4.98 1.90
N GLY A 102 14.96 -3.95 2.30
CA GLY A 102 13.66 -4.12 2.97
C GLY A 102 13.78 -4.97 4.24
N VAL A 103 12.89 -5.95 4.39
CA VAL A 103 12.86 -6.85 5.57
C VAL A 103 14.16 -7.64 5.76
N GLN A 104 14.93 -7.84 4.69
CA GLN A 104 16.19 -8.57 4.73
C GLN A 104 17.32 -7.77 5.38
N ALA A 105 17.15 -6.46 5.59
CA ALA A 105 18.11 -5.61 6.32
C ALA A 105 18.40 -6.15 7.73
N LYS A 106 17.44 -6.85 8.34
CA LYS A 106 17.63 -7.58 9.60
C LYS A 106 18.86 -8.50 9.59
N TYR A 107 19.18 -9.07 8.44
CA TYR A 107 20.27 -10.06 8.30
C TYR A 107 21.50 -9.47 7.58
N VAL A 108 21.29 -8.58 6.62
CA VAL A 108 22.37 -8.04 5.76
C VAL A 108 23.13 -6.90 6.44
N VAL A 109 22.48 -6.15 7.34
CA VAL A 109 23.08 -5.08 8.17
C VAL A 109 22.77 -5.25 9.67
N PRO A 110 22.64 -6.50 10.14
CA PRO A 110 22.08 -6.89 11.43
C PRO A 110 21.12 -5.93 12.16
N ASP A 111 20.11 -5.36 11.48
CA ASP A 111 19.18 -4.41 12.12
C ASP A 111 18.03 -5.11 12.86
N ASP A 112 18.20 -5.28 14.18
CA ASP A 112 17.19 -5.91 15.04
C ASP A 112 15.88 -5.13 15.18
N LYS A 113 15.82 -3.86 14.76
CA LYS A 113 14.58 -3.08 14.74
C LYS A 113 13.66 -3.48 13.58
N VAL A 114 14.21 -4.13 12.55
CA VAL A 114 13.43 -4.64 11.42
C VAL A 114 12.74 -5.95 11.83
N LYS A 115 11.41 -5.93 11.90
CA LYS A 115 10.58 -7.11 12.18
C LYS A 115 9.64 -7.37 11.00
N PRO A 116 9.46 -8.63 10.56
CA PRO A 116 8.49 -8.96 9.54
C PRO A 116 7.07 -8.81 10.07
N ALA A 117 6.21 -8.10 9.32
CA ALA A 117 4.76 -8.11 9.52
C ALA A 117 4.10 -8.88 8.38
N ARG A 118 3.34 -9.94 8.70
CA ARG A 118 2.74 -10.82 7.71
C ARG A 118 1.39 -10.26 7.26
N GLY A 119 1.29 -9.86 6.00
CA GLY A 119 0.02 -9.60 5.32
C GLY A 119 -0.48 -10.83 4.55
N GLN A 120 -1.80 -11.00 4.47
CA GLN A 120 -2.44 -12.02 3.64
C GLN A 120 -3.43 -11.34 2.69
N VAL A 121 -3.49 -11.82 1.45
CA VAL A 121 -4.37 -11.27 0.42
C VAL A 121 -5.06 -12.39 -0.35
N ILE A 122 -6.28 -12.12 -0.82
CA ILE A 122 -7.05 -13.03 -1.68
C ILE A 122 -7.30 -12.30 -2.99
N ARG A 123 -7.09 -12.97 -4.12
CA ARG A 123 -7.34 -12.37 -5.45
C ARG A 123 -8.62 -12.93 -6.03
N VAL A 124 -9.54 -12.05 -6.40
CA VAL A 124 -10.84 -12.43 -6.98
C VAL A 124 -11.12 -11.68 -8.28
N ASN A 125 -11.88 -12.29 -9.18
CA ASN A 125 -12.37 -11.61 -10.39
C ASN A 125 -13.71 -10.94 -10.09
N ALA A 126 -13.67 -9.67 -9.70
CA ALA A 126 -14.86 -8.87 -9.38
C ALA A 126 -14.82 -7.53 -10.13
N PRO A 127 -15.02 -7.53 -11.47
CA PRO A 127 -14.84 -6.34 -12.30
C PRO A 127 -15.85 -5.22 -11.99
N TRP A 128 -16.93 -5.50 -11.28
CA TRP A 128 -17.90 -4.50 -10.83
C TRP A 128 -17.42 -3.66 -9.64
N ILE A 129 -16.41 -4.13 -8.89
CA ILE A 129 -15.83 -3.36 -7.78
C ILE A 129 -14.87 -2.32 -8.38
N LYS A 130 -15.21 -1.04 -8.22
CA LYS A 130 -14.44 0.09 -8.76
C LYS A 130 -13.85 1.00 -7.69
N CYS A 131 -14.16 0.73 -6.43
CA CYS A 131 -13.80 1.54 -5.29
C CYS A 131 -12.85 0.77 -4.38
N VAL A 132 -12.00 1.50 -3.65
CA VAL A 132 -11.12 0.92 -2.64
C VAL A 132 -11.92 0.87 -1.35
N TYR A 133 -11.85 -0.20 -0.60
CA TYR A 133 -12.42 -0.23 0.74
C TYR A 133 -11.29 -0.54 1.68
N GLU A 134 -11.23 0.18 2.78
CA GLU A 134 -10.38 -0.12 3.92
C GLU A 134 -11.34 -0.18 5.10
N PHE A 135 -11.13 -1.15 5.99
CA PHE A 135 -11.97 -1.38 7.15
C PHE A 135 -11.11 -1.83 8.32
N GLN A 136 -11.28 -1.16 9.45
CA GLN A 136 -10.69 -1.56 10.72
C GLN A 136 -11.70 -2.41 11.48
N THR A 137 -11.28 -3.55 12.02
CA THR A 137 -12.08 -4.41 12.89
C THR A 137 -11.34 -4.71 14.19
N ASP A 138 -12.00 -5.36 15.15
CA ASP A 138 -11.38 -5.95 16.34
C ASP A 138 -10.31 -7.02 15.99
N HIS A 139 -10.41 -7.64 14.81
CA HIS A 139 -9.47 -8.61 14.27
C HIS A 139 -8.34 -7.98 13.42
N GLY A 140 -8.36 -6.66 13.25
CA GLY A 140 -7.34 -5.89 12.52
C GLY A 140 -7.85 -5.22 11.25
N LEU A 141 -6.90 -4.75 10.45
CA LEU A 141 -7.15 -4.01 9.22
C LEU A 141 -7.40 -4.95 8.04
N GLY A 142 -8.47 -4.69 7.29
CA GLY A 142 -8.72 -5.30 6.00
C GLY A 142 -8.92 -4.27 4.90
N TYR A 143 -8.72 -4.69 3.65
CA TYR A 143 -8.93 -3.84 2.49
C TYR A 143 -9.42 -4.62 1.27
N ILE A 144 -10.02 -3.89 0.34
CA ILE A 144 -10.42 -4.32 -0.99
C ILE A 144 -9.87 -3.28 -1.97
N ILE A 145 -8.93 -3.67 -2.83
CA ILE A 145 -8.28 -2.78 -3.78
C ILE A 145 -8.52 -3.31 -5.20
N PRO A 146 -9.31 -2.61 -6.03
CA PRO A 146 -9.50 -2.99 -7.42
C PRO A 146 -8.23 -2.75 -8.21
N GLN A 147 -7.80 -3.77 -8.96
CA GLN A 147 -6.74 -3.70 -9.96
C GLN A 147 -7.34 -3.94 -11.34
N THR A 148 -6.56 -3.69 -12.39
CA THR A 148 -7.01 -3.83 -13.78
C THR A 148 -7.49 -5.26 -14.11
N ASP A 149 -6.85 -6.29 -13.52
CA ASP A 149 -7.08 -7.69 -13.90
C ASP A 149 -7.77 -8.52 -12.80
N HIS A 150 -7.82 -8.03 -11.56
CA HIS A 150 -8.40 -8.70 -10.40
C HIS A 150 -8.58 -7.69 -9.26
N VAL A 151 -9.34 -8.08 -8.24
CA VAL A 151 -9.46 -7.35 -6.97
C VAL A 151 -8.64 -8.09 -5.92
N VAL A 152 -7.95 -7.34 -5.07
CA VAL A 152 -7.13 -7.84 -3.95
C VAL A 152 -7.81 -7.48 -2.64
#